data_AF-A0AAD7EA87-F1
#
_entry.id   AF-A0AAD7EA87-F1
#
_cell.length_a   1.000
_cell.length_b   1.000
_cell.length_c   1.000
_cell.angle_alpha   90.00
_cell.angle_beta   90.00
_cell.angle_gamma   90.00
#
_symmetry.space_group_name_H-M   'P 1'
#
loop_
_entity.id
_entity.type
_entity.pdbx_description
1 polymer ?
#
loop_
_entity_poly.entity_id
_entity_poly.type
_entity_poly.pdbx_seq_one_letter_code
_entity_poly.pdbx_strand_id
1 'polypeptide(L)'
;IRALQLARRNPKLEEASNKLRETRRRAIEDLHKRHHHMFDFSDFQVGMYVWLRESQLDESRGQKGKWTYSGPYIVHQKRDRDSYVLRELDGAIIKGHVNVRRLRLFYFRPDHQTLKTTLDPRYR
;
A
#
# COMPACT_ATOMS: atom_id res chain seq x y z
N ILE A 1 -49.54 10.89 -14.31
CA ILE A 1 -48.58 10.06 -15.12
C ILE A 1 -47.12 10.21 -14.64
N ARG A 2 -46.60 11.42 -14.35
CA ARG A 2 -45.21 11.64 -13.87
C ARG A 2 -44.89 11.16 -12.45
N ALA A 3 -45.83 11.28 -11.50
CA ALA A 3 -45.67 10.78 -10.13
C ALA A 3 -45.53 9.24 -10.07
N LEU A 4 -46.28 8.51 -10.89
CA LEU A 4 -46.17 7.04 -11.02
C LEU A 4 -44.82 6.60 -11.62
N GLN A 5 -44.25 7.40 -12.52
CA GLN A 5 -42.92 7.13 -13.10
C GLN A 5 -41.80 7.34 -12.08
N LEU A 6 -41.88 8.36 -11.23
CA LEU A 6 -40.94 8.59 -10.13
C LEU A 6 -41.03 7.47 -9.07
N ALA A 7 -42.27 7.08 -8.71
CA ALA A 7 -42.51 5.99 -7.77
C ALA A 7 -42.02 4.63 -8.29
N ARG A 8 -42.12 4.33 -9.60
CA ARG A 8 -41.54 3.11 -10.22
C ARG A 8 -40.03 3.18 -10.44
N ARG A 9 -39.45 4.38 -10.48
CA ARG A 9 -38.01 4.59 -10.67
C ARG A 9 -37.21 4.34 -9.39
N ASN A 10 -37.74 4.69 -8.22
CA ASN A 10 -37.12 4.39 -6.93
C ASN A 10 -36.85 2.89 -6.68
N PRO A 11 -37.82 1.96 -6.83
CA PRO A 11 -37.59 0.55 -6.56
C PRO A 11 -36.61 -0.07 -7.57
N LYS A 12 -36.70 0.29 -8.86
CA LYS A 12 -35.73 -0.17 -9.87
C LYS A 12 -34.31 0.35 -9.63
N LEU A 13 -34.16 1.57 -9.13
CA LEU A 13 -32.85 2.13 -8.76
C LEU A 13 -32.27 1.44 -7.53
N GLU A 14 -33.11 1.08 -6.57
CA GLU A 14 -32.71 0.36 -5.36
C GLU A 14 -32.28 -1.08 -5.69
N GLU A 15 -33.06 -1.78 -6.52
CA GLU A 15 -32.68 -3.09 -7.07
C GLU A 15 -31.35 -3.04 -7.83
N ALA A 16 -31.14 -2.03 -8.68
CA ALA A 16 -29.89 -1.85 -9.41
C ALA A 16 -28.71 -1.56 -8.47
N SER A 17 -28.91 -0.75 -7.42
CA SER A 17 -27.90 -0.44 -6.40
C SER A 17 -27.50 -1.68 -5.60
N ASN A 18 -28.50 -2.49 -5.18
CA ASN A 18 -28.26 -3.73 -4.44
C ASN A 18 -27.53 -4.76 -5.31
N LYS A 19 -27.94 -4.91 -6.57
CA LYS A 19 -27.24 -5.76 -7.54
C LYS A 19 -25.79 -5.32 -7.76
N LEU A 20 -25.53 -4.00 -7.82
CA LEU A 20 -24.18 -3.46 -7.92
C LEU A 20 -23.33 -3.72 -6.67
N ARG A 21 -23.93 -3.66 -5.47
CA ARG A 21 -23.25 -4.00 -4.22
C ARG A 21 -22.88 -5.48 -4.17
N GLU A 22 -23.80 -6.37 -4.57
CA GLU A 22 -23.54 -7.81 -4.63
C GLU A 22 -22.43 -8.15 -5.62
N THR A 23 -22.43 -7.56 -6.82
CA THR A 23 -21.37 -7.80 -7.81
C THR A 23 -20.02 -7.30 -7.33
N ARG A 24 -19.98 -6.12 -6.67
CA ARG A 24 -18.74 -5.62 -6.04
C ARG A 24 -18.24 -6.56 -4.95
N ARG A 25 -19.12 -7.09 -4.10
CA ARG A 25 -18.75 -8.04 -3.05
C ARG A 25 -18.14 -9.31 -3.65
N ARG A 26 -18.79 -9.92 -4.64
CA ARG A 26 -18.24 -11.11 -5.33
C ARG A 26 -16.90 -10.81 -5.99
N ALA A 27 -16.75 -9.65 -6.61
CA ALA A 27 -15.48 -9.25 -7.23
C ALA A 27 -14.34 -9.13 -6.21
N ILE A 28 -14.61 -8.64 -5.00
CA ILE A 28 -13.64 -8.58 -3.90
C ILE A 28 -13.28 -10.00 -3.44
N GLU A 29 -14.27 -10.87 -3.23
CA GLU A 29 -14.07 -12.26 -2.82
C GLU A 29 -13.25 -13.05 -3.87
N ASP A 30 -13.57 -12.91 -5.15
CA ASP A 30 -12.83 -13.54 -6.26
C ASP A 30 -11.41 -13.00 -6.40
N LEU A 31 -11.20 -11.71 -6.13
CA LEU A 31 -9.87 -11.11 -6.09
C LEU A 31 -9.05 -11.72 -4.95
N HIS A 32 -9.62 -11.78 -3.75
CA HIS A 32 -8.96 -12.38 -2.58
C HIS A 32 -8.63 -13.85 -2.84
N LYS A 33 -9.57 -14.64 -3.36
CA LYS A 33 -9.35 -16.05 -3.69
C LYS A 33 -8.24 -16.26 -4.72
N ARG A 34 -8.18 -15.44 -5.77
CA ARG A 34 -7.13 -15.54 -6.80
C ARG A 34 -5.76 -15.08 -6.30
N HIS A 35 -5.72 -14.07 -5.44
CA HIS A 35 -4.49 -13.44 -4.99
C HIS A 35 -4.03 -13.90 -3.59
N HIS A 36 -4.70 -14.88 -2.97
CA HIS A 36 -4.34 -15.34 -1.62
C HIS A 36 -2.93 -15.96 -1.51
N HIS A 37 -2.39 -16.48 -2.61
CA HIS A 37 -1.02 -16.98 -2.68
C HIS A 37 0.02 -15.89 -2.93
N MET A 38 -0.42 -14.67 -3.29
CA MET A 38 0.50 -13.56 -3.50
C MET A 38 0.99 -13.10 -2.13
N PHE A 39 2.32 -13.02 -1.95
CA PHE A 39 2.94 -12.58 -0.71
C PHE A 39 2.25 -11.33 -0.14
N ASP A 40 1.78 -11.44 1.10
CA ASP A 40 1.23 -10.32 1.84
C ASP A 40 2.41 -9.49 2.37
N PHE A 41 2.88 -8.56 1.55
CA PHE A 41 3.95 -7.63 1.92
C PHE A 41 3.46 -6.53 2.89
N SER A 42 2.37 -6.75 3.62
CA SER A 42 1.71 -5.72 4.42
C SER A 42 2.33 -5.53 5.81
N ASP A 43 3.00 -6.53 6.35
CA ASP A 43 3.56 -6.50 7.72
C ASP A 43 5.07 -6.30 7.74
N PHE A 44 5.50 -5.08 7.41
CA PHE A 44 6.87 -4.67 7.68
C PHE A 44 7.05 -4.33 9.17
N GLN A 45 8.15 -4.81 9.74
CA GLN A 45 8.58 -4.48 11.11
C GLN A 45 9.60 -3.34 11.11
N VAL A 46 9.66 -2.63 12.23
CA VAL A 46 10.69 -1.60 12.46
C VAL A 46 12.08 -2.24 12.35
N GLY A 47 12.99 -1.62 11.60
CA GLY A 47 14.33 -2.12 11.32
C GLY A 47 14.47 -2.90 10.00
N MET A 48 13.35 -3.26 9.34
CA MET A 48 13.42 -3.94 8.04
C MET A 48 13.83 -3.00 6.92
N TYR A 49 14.54 -3.56 5.93
CA TYR A 49 14.94 -2.85 4.72
C TYR A 49 13.86 -2.94 3.64
N VAL A 50 13.52 -1.80 3.07
CA VAL A 50 12.46 -1.68 2.08
C VAL A 50 12.89 -0.77 0.93
N TRP A 51 12.48 -1.13 -0.28
CA TRP A 51 12.48 -0.25 -1.43
C TRP A 51 11.25 0.64 -1.41
N LEU A 52 11.42 1.93 -1.71
CA LEU A 52 10.33 2.88 -1.86
C LEU A 52 10.03 3.09 -3.35
N ARG A 53 8.77 2.92 -3.74
CA ARG A 53 8.28 3.29 -5.07
C ARG A 53 7.97 4.78 -5.12
N GLU A 54 8.65 5.53 -5.99
CA GLU A 54 8.42 6.95 -6.20
C GLU A 54 7.26 7.20 -7.17
N SER A 55 6.17 7.81 -6.71
CA SER A 55 5.00 8.10 -7.55
C SER A 55 5.29 9.14 -8.63
N GLN A 56 6.16 10.12 -8.35
CA GLN A 56 6.50 11.20 -9.30
C GLN A 56 7.20 10.66 -10.56
N LEU A 57 8.00 9.61 -10.42
CA LEU A 57 8.69 8.95 -11.52
C LEU A 57 7.73 8.14 -12.42
N ASP A 58 6.57 7.75 -11.90
CA ASP A 58 5.56 6.95 -12.59
C ASP A 58 4.64 7.77 -13.50
N GLU A 59 4.33 9.01 -13.11
CA GLU A 59 3.40 9.90 -13.84
C GLU A 59 4.04 10.60 -15.06
N SER A 60 5.36 10.47 -15.21
CA SER A 60 6.12 11.10 -16.29
C SER A 60 5.88 10.39 -17.64
N ARG A 61 5.06 10.99 -18.52
CA ARG A 61 4.86 10.51 -19.89
C ARG A 61 6.19 10.52 -20.66
N GLY A 62 6.77 9.33 -20.90
CA GLY A 62 8.04 9.15 -21.62
C GLY A 62 9.05 8.26 -20.93
N GLN A 63 8.82 7.85 -19.67
CA GLN A 63 9.76 7.04 -18.89
C GLN A 63 9.48 5.52 -18.93
N LYS A 64 9.11 4.97 -20.10
CA LYS A 64 8.94 3.51 -20.25
C LYS A 64 10.27 2.80 -19.97
N GLY A 65 10.30 1.96 -18.94
CA GLY A 65 11.45 1.12 -18.59
C GLY A 65 12.43 1.69 -17.55
N LYS A 66 12.16 2.86 -16.97
CA LYS A 66 12.98 3.38 -15.87
C LYS A 66 12.61 2.76 -14.53
N TRP A 67 13.63 2.48 -13.73
CA TRP A 67 13.47 2.01 -12.36
C TRP A 67 12.74 3.05 -11.52
N THR A 68 11.60 2.65 -10.93
CA THR A 68 10.72 3.51 -10.10
C THR A 68 11.02 3.37 -8.60
N TYR A 69 11.93 2.47 -8.22
CA TYR A 69 12.27 2.21 -6.84
C TYR A 69 13.53 2.97 -6.44
N SER A 70 13.43 3.73 -5.37
CA SER A 70 14.55 4.39 -4.71
C SER A 70 14.98 3.58 -3.49
N GLY A 71 16.31 3.50 -3.30
CA GLY A 71 17.04 3.15 -2.07
C GLY A 71 16.66 1.88 -1.29
N PRO A 72 17.61 1.32 -0.52
CA PRO A 72 17.24 0.62 0.70
C PRO A 72 16.95 1.64 1.79
N TYR A 73 15.69 1.78 2.17
CA TYR A 73 15.27 2.50 3.37
C TYR A 73 15.05 1.54 4.52
N ILE A 74 15.15 2.04 5.74
CA ILE A 74 14.83 1.28 6.95
C ILE A 74 13.47 1.74 7.46
N VAL A 75 12.60 0.80 7.81
CA VAL A 75 11.34 1.13 8.48
C VAL A 75 11.66 1.67 9.88
N HIS A 76 11.37 2.93 10.12
CA HIS A 76 11.63 3.58 11.41
C HIS A 76 10.45 3.40 12.38
N GLN A 77 9.23 3.55 11.89
CA GLN A 77 8.01 3.42 12.71
C GLN A 77 6.85 2.90 11.87
N LYS A 78 6.08 1.95 12.42
CA LYS A 78 4.76 1.57 11.90
C LYS A 78 3.71 2.52 12.46
N ARG A 79 2.92 3.12 11.58
CA ARG A 79 1.75 3.95 11.91
C ARG A 79 0.47 3.18 11.61
N ASP A 80 -0.65 3.76 12.02
CA ASP A 80 -1.97 3.24 11.72
C ASP A 80 -2.26 3.23 10.21
N ARG A 81 -3.18 2.35 9.77
CA ARG A 81 -3.67 2.25 8.40
C ARG A 81 -2.58 1.93 7.35
N ASP A 82 -1.72 0.95 7.66
CA ASP A 82 -0.69 0.46 6.74
C ASP A 82 0.25 1.55 6.21
N SER A 83 0.59 2.49 7.09
CA SER A 83 1.52 3.57 6.79
C SER A 83 2.79 3.44 7.62
N TYR A 84 3.92 3.81 7.03
CA TYR A 84 5.23 3.63 7.63
C TYR A 84 6.04 4.92 7.51
N VAL A 85 6.78 5.25 8.57
CA VAL A 85 7.83 6.27 8.52
C VAL A 85 9.12 5.56 8.16
N LEU A 86 9.81 6.09 7.16
CA LEU A 86 11.08 5.55 6.68
C LEU A 86 12.24 6.42 7.16
N ARG A 87 13.40 5.80 7.31
CA ARG A 87 14.68 6.48 7.47
C ARG A 87 15.66 5.99 6.43
N GLU A 88 16.54 6.87 6.00
CA GLU A 88 17.71 6.54 5.20
C GLU A 88 18.74 5.75 6.03
N LEU A 89 19.73 5.19 5.35
CA LEU A 89 20.78 4.37 5.96
C LEU A 89 21.67 5.17 6.92
N ASP A 90 21.87 6.45 6.63
CA ASP A 90 22.59 7.41 7.48
C ASP A 90 21.82 7.78 8.76
N GLY A 91 20.55 7.39 8.85
CA GLY A 91 19.66 7.70 9.97
C GLY A 91 18.78 8.94 9.76
N ALA A 92 18.85 9.62 8.60
CA ALA A 92 17.95 10.72 8.28
C ALA A 92 16.50 10.20 8.14
N ILE A 93 15.56 10.81 8.87
CA ILE A 93 14.14 10.42 8.80
C ILE A 93 13.50 11.13 7.61
N ILE A 94 12.83 10.35 6.75
CA ILE A 94 12.05 10.91 5.65
C ILE A 94 10.83 11.62 6.23
N LYS A 95 10.66 12.88 5.84
CA LYS A 95 9.49 13.67 6.25
C LYS A 95 8.22 13.08 5.63
N GLY A 96 7.30 12.65 6.49
CA GLY A 96 6.00 12.14 6.10
C GLY A 96 5.81 10.66 6.39
N HIS A 97 4.82 10.07 5.72
CA HIS A 97 4.50 8.65 5.83
C HIS A 97 4.32 8.06 4.44
N VAL A 98 4.70 6.81 4.30
CA VAL A 98 4.57 6.06 3.05
C VAL A 98 3.55 4.94 3.27
N ASN A 99 2.62 4.80 2.31
CA ASN A 99 1.70 3.68 2.32
C ASN A 99 2.39 2.37 1.92
N VAL A 100 2.02 1.27 2.57
CA VAL A 100 2.58 -0.07 2.35
C VAL A 100 2.60 -0.52 0.89
N ARG A 101 1.63 -0.08 0.08
CA ARG A 101 1.54 -0.44 -1.35
C ARG A 101 2.70 0.12 -2.18
N ARG A 102 3.39 1.14 -1.66
CA ARG A 102 4.60 1.72 -2.26
C ARG A 102 5.88 1.07 -1.76
N LEU A 103 5.80 0.15 -0.81
CA LEU A 103 6.97 -0.51 -0.23
C LEU A 103 7.15 -1.90 -0.83
N ARG A 104 8.41 -2.30 -1.02
CA ARG A 104 8.79 -3.67 -1.35
C ARG A 104 9.92 -4.10 -0.44
N LEU A 105 9.93 -5.38 -0.06
CA LEU A 105 11.02 -5.91 0.76
C LEU A 105 12.35 -5.81 0.00
N PHE A 106 13.38 -5.27 0.65
CA PHE A 106 14.73 -5.32 0.16
C PHE A 106 15.37 -6.64 0.58
N TYR A 107 15.65 -7.52 -0.38
CA TYR A 107 16.33 -8.79 -0.12
C TYR A 107 17.85 -8.55 -0.01
N PHE A 108 18.34 -8.43 1.22
CA PHE A 108 19.77 -8.55 1.52
C PHE A 108 20.07 -9.99 1.95
N ARG A 109 21.25 -10.52 1.63
CA ARG A 109 21.63 -11.91 2.01
C ARG A 109 21.47 -12.13 3.54
N PRO A 110 21.10 -13.36 3.97
CA PRO A 110 20.64 -13.64 5.34
C PRO A 110 21.65 -13.28 6.45
N ASP A 111 22.94 -13.29 6.12
CA ASP A 111 24.03 -13.18 7.11
C ASP A 111 24.11 -11.79 7.76
N HIS A 112 23.39 -10.80 7.25
CA HIS A 112 23.50 -9.38 7.65
C HIS A 112 22.15 -8.63 7.69
N GLN A 113 21.03 -9.32 7.96
CA GLN A 113 19.70 -8.71 7.90
C GLN A 113 19.33 -7.82 9.11
N THR A 114 20.19 -7.72 10.13
CA THR A 114 19.99 -6.82 11.27
C THR A 114 21.22 -5.94 11.48
N LEU A 115 21.09 -4.64 11.25
CA LEU A 115 21.98 -3.70 11.93
C LEU A 115 21.57 -3.73 13.40
N LYS A 116 22.43 -4.24 14.29
CA LYS A 116 22.31 -4.00 15.72
C LYS A 116 22.49 -2.50 15.94
N THR A 117 21.42 -1.74 15.80
CA THR A 117 21.44 -0.31 16.06
C THR A 117 21.60 -0.13 17.57
N THR A 118 22.63 0.57 17.99
CA THR A 118 22.83 0.98 19.39
C THR A 118 21.97 2.19 19.77
N LEU A 119 21.16 2.69 18.84
CA LEU A 119 20.32 3.88 19.02
C LEU A 119 18.88 3.45 19.31
N ASP A 120 18.40 3.77 20.51
CA ASP A 120 17.01 3.56 20.94
C ASP A 120 16.06 4.40 20.05
N PRO A 121 15.05 3.79 19.41
CA PRO A 121 14.08 4.50 18.58
C PRO A 121 13.24 5.55 19.33
N ARG A 122 13.35 5.64 20.66
CA ARG A 122 12.72 6.68 21.48
C ARG A 122 13.51 7.99 21.58
N TYR A 123 14.70 8.09 20.99
CA TYR A 123 15.52 9.31 21.02
C TYR A 123 15.65 9.96 19.63
N ARG A 124 14.65 10.78 19.26
CA ARG A 124 14.75 12.11 18.65
C ARG A 124 13.40 12.59 18.12
#